data_AF-Q8VIG6-F1
#
_entry.id   AF-Q8VIG6-F1
#
_cell.length_a   1.000
_cell.length_b   1.000
_cell.length_c   1.000
_cell.angle_alpha   90.00
_cell.angle_beta   90.00
_cell.angle_gamma   90.00
#
_symmetry.space_group_name_H-M   'P 1'
#
loop_
_entity.id
_entity.type
_entity.pdbx_description
1 polymer ?
#
loop_
_entity_poly.entity_id
_entity_poly.type
_entity_poly.pdbx_seq_one_letter_code
_entity_poly.pdbx_strand_id
1 'polypeptide(L)'
;MPIRALCTICSDFFDHSRDVAAIHCGHTFHLQCLIQWFETAPSRTCPQCRIQVGKKTIINKLFFDLAQEEENVLDAEFLKNELDSVKAQLSQKDREKRDSQAIIDTLRDTLEERNATVESLQNALNKAEMLCSTLKKQMKFLEQRQDETKQAREEAHRLKCKMKTMEQIELLLQSQRSEVEEMIRDMGVGQSAVEQLAVYCVSLKKEYENLKEARKATGELADRLKKDLVSSRSKLKTLNTELDQAKLELRSAQKDLQSADQEITSLRKKLMILQGTLSLPPATNETVSRLVFESPAPVEMMNPRLHQPPFGDEIDLNTTFDVNTPPTQTSGSQHCLPKKLCLERARSPMQNVLKKVHKVSKPESQLSLGGQRCVGELDEELAGAFPLFIRNAVLGQKQPNRTTAESRCSTDVVRIGFDGLGGRTKFIQPRDTTIIRPVPVKSKAKSKQKVRIKTVSSASQPKLDTFLCQ
;
A
#
# COMPACT_ATOMS: atom_id res chain seq x y z
N MET A 1 34.80 -5.69 -117.97
CA MET A 1 33.36 -5.47 -118.12
C MET A 1 32.65 -6.46 -117.20
N PRO A 2 32.12 -6.05 -116.04
CA PRO A 2 31.45 -6.97 -115.13
C PRO A 2 30.23 -7.60 -115.81
N ILE A 3 30.00 -8.90 -115.60
CA ILE A 3 28.81 -9.60 -116.11
C ILE A 3 27.60 -9.02 -115.40
N ARG A 4 26.86 -8.15 -116.08
CA ARG A 4 25.59 -7.59 -115.59
C ARG A 4 24.46 -8.59 -115.80
N ALA A 5 24.38 -9.59 -114.94
CA ALA A 5 23.30 -10.57 -114.94
C ALA A 5 22.07 -10.01 -114.21
N LEU A 6 20.88 -10.26 -114.77
CA LEU A 6 19.60 -9.78 -114.26
C LEU A 6 18.59 -10.92 -114.16
N CYS A 7 17.66 -10.82 -113.22
CA CYS A 7 16.53 -11.71 -113.08
C CYS A 7 15.45 -11.32 -114.09
N THR A 8 15.15 -12.15 -115.09
CA THR A 8 14.15 -11.80 -116.12
C THR A 8 12.70 -11.81 -115.65
N ILE A 9 12.43 -12.23 -114.40
CA ILE A 9 11.11 -12.15 -113.78
C ILE A 9 10.83 -10.73 -113.26
N CYS A 10 11.81 -10.10 -112.60
CA CYS A 10 11.66 -8.75 -112.03
C CYS A 10 12.43 -7.67 -112.81
N SER A 11 13.17 -8.05 -113.85
CA SER A 11 14.02 -7.18 -114.67
C SER A 11 15.08 -6.41 -113.87
N ASP A 12 15.54 -6.99 -112.76
CA ASP A 12 16.44 -6.34 -111.80
C ASP A 12 17.77 -7.10 -111.71
N PHE A 13 18.85 -6.40 -111.36
CA PHE A 13 20.19 -7.00 -111.23
C PHE A 13 20.26 -7.94 -110.03
N PHE A 14 21.11 -8.96 -110.12
CA PHE A 14 21.46 -9.76 -108.94
C PHE A 14 22.33 -8.91 -108.01
N ASP A 15 21.89 -8.77 -106.76
CA ASP A 15 22.59 -8.03 -105.71
C ASP A 15 22.95 -8.96 -104.53
N HIS A 16 23.71 -8.44 -103.56
CA HIS A 16 24.10 -9.18 -102.36
C HIS A 16 22.95 -9.40 -101.35
N SER A 17 21.77 -8.82 -101.59
CA SER A 17 20.66 -8.84 -100.64
C SER A 17 19.65 -9.96 -100.91
N ARG A 18 19.60 -10.47 -102.15
CA ARG A 18 18.64 -11.50 -102.57
C ARG A 18 19.36 -12.76 -103.06
N ASP A 19 18.88 -13.92 -102.60
CA ASP A 19 19.42 -15.20 -103.05
C ASP A 19 19.15 -15.41 -104.56
N VAL A 20 20.18 -15.83 -105.31
CA VAL A 20 20.07 -16.19 -106.73
C VAL A 20 19.87 -17.70 -106.84
N ALA A 21 18.81 -18.12 -107.51
CA ALA A 21 18.50 -19.51 -107.79
C ALA A 21 18.76 -19.87 -109.26
N ALA A 22 19.22 -21.09 -109.52
CA ALA A 22 19.41 -21.63 -110.87
C ALA A 22 18.48 -22.82 -111.13
N ILE A 23 17.93 -22.88 -112.34
CA ILE A 23 17.16 -24.01 -112.84
C ILE A 23 18.11 -24.94 -113.62
N HIS A 24 17.83 -26.24 -113.70
CA HIS A 24 18.63 -27.22 -114.47
C HIS A 24 18.85 -26.87 -115.97
N CYS A 25 18.04 -25.99 -116.56
CA CYS A 25 18.26 -25.43 -117.90
C CYS A 25 19.37 -24.36 -117.97
N GLY A 26 19.97 -23.97 -116.84
CA GLY A 26 21.04 -22.96 -116.74
C GLY A 26 20.57 -21.53 -116.47
N HIS A 27 19.28 -21.22 -116.59
CA HIS A 27 18.76 -19.88 -116.33
C HIS A 27 18.68 -19.56 -114.83
N THR A 28 19.11 -18.35 -114.46
CA THR A 28 19.16 -17.84 -113.08
C THR A 28 18.10 -16.77 -112.81
N PHE A 29 17.56 -16.76 -111.59
CA PHE A 29 16.51 -15.83 -111.14
C PHE A 29 16.70 -15.54 -109.65
N HIS A 30 16.11 -14.47 -109.10
CA HIS A 30 16.01 -14.36 -107.64
C HIS A 30 15.16 -15.52 -107.10
N LEU A 31 15.57 -16.14 -106.00
CA LEU A 31 14.87 -17.26 -105.38
C LEU A 31 13.40 -16.91 -105.13
N GLN A 32 13.14 -15.72 -104.60
CA GLN A 32 11.79 -15.24 -104.34
C GLN A 32 10.97 -15.07 -105.62
N CYS A 33 11.58 -14.50 -106.68
CA CYS A 33 10.91 -14.36 -107.97
C CYS A 33 10.59 -15.72 -108.60
N LEU A 34 11.50 -16.69 -108.47
CA LEU A 34 11.31 -18.04 -108.99
C LEU A 34 10.21 -18.80 -108.25
N ILE A 35 10.16 -18.68 -106.91
CA ILE A 35 9.09 -19.27 -106.09
C ILE A 35 7.74 -18.68 -106.49
N GLN A 36 7.65 -17.34 -106.55
CA GLN A 36 6.42 -16.65 -106.94
C GLN A 36 5.95 -17.04 -108.36
N TRP A 37 6.90 -17.24 -109.29
CA TRP A 37 6.59 -17.74 -110.63
C TRP A 37 6.00 -19.16 -110.60
N PHE A 38 6.57 -20.08 -109.82
CA PHE A 38 6.06 -21.45 -109.70
C PHE A 38 4.76 -21.59 -108.89
N GLU A 39 4.40 -20.58 -108.09
CA GLU A 39 3.10 -20.48 -107.44
C GLU A 39 2.02 -19.97 -108.40
N THR A 40 2.38 -19.06 -109.31
CA THR A 40 1.43 -18.43 -110.25
C THR A 40 1.20 -19.27 -111.51
N ALA A 41 2.23 -19.95 -112.02
CA ALA A 41 2.14 -20.75 -113.24
C ALA A 41 1.84 -22.24 -112.93
N PRO A 42 0.72 -22.83 -113.40
CA PRO A 42 0.35 -24.23 -113.15
C PRO A 42 1.40 -25.22 -113.69
N SER A 43 2.02 -24.88 -114.83
CA SER A 43 3.14 -25.63 -115.39
C SER A 43 4.43 -25.06 -114.83
N ARG A 44 5.10 -25.80 -113.94
CA ARG A 44 6.42 -25.43 -113.41
C ARG A 44 7.47 -25.47 -114.52
N THR A 45 7.54 -24.40 -115.29
CA THR A 45 8.43 -24.25 -116.45
C THR A 45 9.35 -23.06 -116.24
N CYS A 46 10.59 -23.16 -116.73
CA CYS A 46 11.52 -22.05 -116.72
C CYS A 46 10.90 -20.81 -117.41
N PRO A 47 10.91 -19.62 -116.77
CA PRO A 47 10.40 -18.38 -117.37
C PRO A 47 11.03 -18.05 -118.73
N GLN A 48 12.28 -18.45 -118.96
CA GLN A 48 13.04 -18.08 -120.16
C GLN A 48 12.92 -19.09 -121.31
N CYS A 49 13.09 -20.38 -121.03
CA CYS A 49 13.15 -21.43 -122.07
C CYS A 49 11.95 -22.40 -122.04
N ARG A 50 11.02 -22.23 -121.10
CA ARG A 50 9.82 -23.07 -120.92
C ARG A 50 10.07 -24.56 -120.67
N ILE A 51 11.32 -24.99 -120.44
CA ILE A 51 11.65 -26.35 -120.03
C ILE A 51 11.02 -26.65 -118.66
N GLN A 52 10.43 -27.84 -118.52
CA GLN A 52 9.74 -28.26 -117.31
C GLN A 52 10.71 -28.54 -116.14
N VAL A 53 10.44 -27.96 -114.98
CA VAL A 53 11.33 -27.93 -113.81
C VAL A 53 10.80 -28.80 -112.69
N GLY A 54 11.55 -29.85 -112.35
CA GLY A 54 11.27 -30.67 -111.18
C GLY A 54 11.68 -29.98 -109.87
N LYS A 55 10.91 -30.16 -108.79
CA LYS A 55 11.20 -29.62 -107.43
C LYS A 55 12.65 -29.82 -106.97
N LYS A 56 13.24 -30.96 -107.34
CA LYS A 56 14.58 -31.38 -106.90
C LYS A 56 15.71 -30.85 -107.79
N THR A 57 15.39 -30.17 -108.90
CA THR A 57 16.36 -29.76 -109.94
C THR A 57 16.70 -28.27 -109.87
N ILE A 58 16.32 -27.59 -108.79
CA ILE A 58 16.53 -26.17 -108.56
C ILE A 58 17.65 -26.01 -107.52
N ILE A 59 18.66 -25.20 -107.85
CA ILE A 59 19.67 -24.77 -106.89
C ILE A 59 19.14 -23.48 -106.27
N ASN A 60 18.70 -23.53 -105.01
CA ASN A 60 17.96 -22.41 -104.38
C ASN A 60 18.83 -21.19 -104.09
N LYS A 61 20.14 -21.39 -103.91
CA LYS A 61 21.09 -20.33 -103.60
C LYS A 61 22.43 -20.64 -104.26
N LEU A 62 22.87 -19.75 -105.14
CA LEU A 62 24.22 -19.72 -105.68
C LEU A 62 25.10 -18.91 -104.73
N PHE A 63 26.27 -19.45 -104.42
CA PHE A 63 27.32 -18.74 -103.71
C PHE A 63 28.40 -18.38 -104.73
N PHE A 64 28.74 -17.09 -104.80
CA PHE A 64 29.79 -16.60 -105.67
C PHE A 64 30.98 -16.24 -104.78
N ASP A 65 32.12 -16.87 -105.01
CA ASP A 65 33.39 -16.43 -104.43
C ASP A 65 33.84 -15.19 -105.18
N LEU A 66 33.29 -14.03 -104.78
CA LEU A 66 33.74 -12.74 -105.26
C LEU A 66 35.11 -12.49 -104.62
N ALA A 67 36.17 -12.50 -105.43
CA ALA A 67 37.45 -11.94 -105.01
C ALA A 67 37.17 -10.48 -104.62
N GLN A 68 37.44 -10.15 -103.37
CA GLN A 68 37.27 -8.82 -102.81
C GLN A 68 38.22 -7.87 -103.54
N GLU A 69 37.80 -7.36 -104.70
CA GLU A 69 38.44 -6.21 -105.31
C GLU A 69 38.13 -5.02 -104.40
N GLU A 70 39.05 -4.76 -103.47
CA GLU A 70 39.22 -3.50 -102.77
C GLU A 70 39.56 -2.41 -103.80
N GLU A 71 38.57 -2.05 -104.60
CA GLU A 71 38.55 -0.82 -105.36
C GLU A 71 37.35 0.02 -104.90
N ASN A 72 37.15 0.07 -103.57
CA ASN A 72 36.66 1.31 -103.01
C ASN A 72 37.79 2.33 -103.25
N VAL A 73 37.73 3.01 -104.39
CA VAL A 73 38.18 4.39 -104.44
C VAL A 73 37.35 5.10 -103.38
N LEU A 74 37.84 5.04 -102.14
CA LEU A 74 37.31 5.79 -101.02
C LEU A 74 37.57 7.23 -101.38
N ASP A 75 36.59 7.81 -102.07
CA ASP A 75 36.61 9.23 -102.37
C ASP A 75 36.84 9.95 -101.05
N ALA A 76 37.75 10.90 -101.03
CA ALA A 76 38.00 11.73 -99.85
C ALA A 76 36.69 12.36 -99.36
N GLU A 77 35.74 12.60 -100.28
CA GLU A 77 34.39 13.06 -99.96
C GLU A 77 33.53 11.99 -99.26
N PHE A 78 33.61 10.71 -99.63
CA PHE A 78 32.88 9.63 -98.95
C PHE A 78 33.38 9.43 -97.52
N LEU A 79 34.70 9.30 -97.32
CA LEU A 79 35.28 9.16 -95.97
C LEU A 79 34.99 10.39 -95.11
N LYS A 80 34.99 11.59 -95.71
CA LYS A 80 34.61 12.82 -95.02
C LYS A 80 33.14 12.80 -94.60
N ASN A 81 32.22 12.39 -95.48
CA ASN A 81 30.80 12.26 -95.15
C ASN A 81 30.54 11.21 -94.06
N GLU A 82 31.24 10.08 -94.10
CA GLU A 82 31.16 9.06 -93.05
C GLU A 82 31.71 9.56 -91.72
N LEU A 83 32.87 10.24 -91.74
CA LEU A 83 33.43 10.89 -90.55
C LEU A 83 32.51 11.96 -89.98
N ASP A 84 31.90 12.78 -90.82
CA ASP A 84 30.96 13.82 -90.40
C ASP A 84 29.65 13.22 -89.87
N SER A 85 29.18 12.11 -90.45
CA SER A 85 28.06 11.31 -89.92
C SER A 85 28.37 10.73 -88.54
N VAL A 86 29.53 10.09 -88.36
CA VAL A 86 29.96 9.52 -87.07
C VAL A 86 30.17 10.63 -86.03
N LYS A 87 30.75 11.78 -86.40
CA LYS A 87 30.86 12.95 -85.52
C LYS A 87 29.48 13.47 -85.10
N ALA A 88 28.52 13.53 -86.02
CA ALA A 88 27.16 13.92 -85.70
C ALA A 88 26.48 12.94 -84.74
N GLN A 89 26.66 11.63 -84.96
CA GLN A 89 26.16 10.58 -84.05
C GLN A 89 26.82 10.65 -82.67
N LEU A 90 28.12 10.87 -82.59
CA LEU A 90 28.84 11.04 -81.32
C LEU A 90 28.33 12.27 -80.57
N SER A 91 28.15 13.40 -81.27
CA SER A 91 27.58 14.61 -80.70
C SER A 91 26.15 14.39 -80.18
N GLN A 92 25.35 13.60 -80.90
CA GLN A 92 24.01 13.20 -80.45
C GLN A 92 24.08 12.32 -79.20
N LYS A 93 24.94 11.29 -79.18
CA LYS A 93 25.10 10.42 -78.00
C LYS A 93 25.65 11.16 -76.78
N ASP A 94 26.51 12.16 -76.97
CA ASP A 94 26.98 13.03 -75.90
C ASP A 94 25.87 13.93 -75.35
N ARG A 95 24.92 14.36 -76.19
CA ARG A 95 23.70 15.06 -75.73
C ARG A 95 22.82 14.12 -74.91
N GLU A 96 22.48 12.94 -75.45
CA GLU A 96 21.65 11.95 -74.76
C GLU A 96 22.26 11.52 -73.41
N LYS A 97 23.59 11.37 -73.34
CA LYS A 97 24.30 11.09 -72.09
C LYS A 97 24.18 12.22 -71.07
N ARG A 98 24.33 13.47 -71.52
CA ARG A 98 24.17 14.66 -70.65
C ARG A 98 22.74 14.78 -70.14
N ASP A 99 21.76 14.55 -71.00
CA ASP A 99 20.34 14.60 -70.63
C ASP A 99 19.99 13.48 -69.64
N SER A 100 20.48 12.26 -69.89
CA SER A 100 20.31 11.13 -68.96
C SER A 100 20.99 11.39 -67.61
N GLN A 101 22.18 12.01 -67.61
CA GLN A 101 22.89 12.36 -66.39
C GLN A 101 22.12 13.42 -65.58
N ALA A 102 21.58 14.45 -66.24
CA ALA A 102 20.75 15.47 -65.59
C ALA A 102 19.49 14.87 -64.97
N ILE A 103 18.86 13.89 -65.62
CA ILE A 103 17.71 13.15 -65.07
C ILE A 103 18.13 12.34 -63.83
N ILE A 104 19.26 11.62 -63.90
CA ILE A 104 19.78 10.85 -62.75
C ILE A 104 20.05 11.75 -61.55
N ASP A 105 20.69 12.91 -61.77
CA ASP A 105 21.01 13.84 -60.68
C ASP A 105 19.73 14.44 -60.08
N THR A 106 18.74 14.80 -60.90
CA THR A 106 17.42 15.24 -60.42
C THR A 106 16.70 14.15 -59.60
N LEU A 107 16.80 12.88 -60.03
CA LEU A 107 16.23 11.75 -59.29
C LEU A 107 16.96 11.48 -57.97
N ARG A 108 18.27 11.72 -57.91
CA ARG A 108 19.05 11.61 -56.67
C ARG A 108 18.66 12.70 -55.67
N ASP A 109 18.56 13.95 -56.12
CA ASP A 109 18.16 15.08 -55.28
C ASP A 109 16.76 14.87 -54.69
N THR A 110 15.81 14.42 -55.52
CA THR A 110 14.45 14.10 -55.05
C THR A 110 14.42 12.91 -54.10
N LEU A 111 15.25 11.89 -54.30
CA LEU A 111 15.37 10.76 -53.35
C LEU A 111 15.90 11.22 -52.00
N GLU A 112 16.92 12.10 -52.00
CA GLU A 112 17.50 12.67 -50.77
C GLU A 112 16.47 13.50 -49.99
N GLU A 113 15.72 14.36 -50.68
CA GLU A 113 14.63 15.15 -50.08
C GLU A 113 13.54 14.25 -49.45
N ARG A 114 13.18 13.15 -50.14
CA ARG A 114 12.20 12.19 -49.63
C ARG A 114 12.74 11.40 -48.44
N ASN A 115 14.01 11.01 -48.44
CA ASN A 115 14.64 10.35 -47.31
C ASN A 115 14.65 11.25 -46.07
N ALA A 116 15.05 12.52 -46.23
CA ALA A 116 14.99 13.51 -45.16
C ALA A 116 13.56 13.70 -44.61
N THR A 117 12.56 13.70 -45.51
CA THR A 117 11.14 13.78 -45.11
C THR A 117 10.72 12.54 -44.31
N VAL A 118 11.08 11.33 -44.76
CA VAL A 118 10.77 10.07 -44.05
C VAL A 118 11.41 10.05 -42.66
N GLU A 119 12.67 10.45 -42.53
CA GLU A 119 13.34 10.53 -41.23
C GLU A 119 12.65 11.53 -40.29
N SER A 120 12.24 12.69 -40.80
CA SER A 120 11.50 13.69 -40.01
C SER A 120 10.16 13.15 -39.52
N LEU A 121 9.41 12.45 -40.39
CA LEU A 121 8.12 11.85 -40.06
C LEU A 121 8.27 10.69 -39.07
N GLN A 122 9.30 9.85 -39.22
CA GLN A 122 9.59 8.77 -38.28
C GLN A 122 9.92 9.32 -36.89
N ASN A 123 10.69 10.40 -36.82
CA ASN A 123 10.99 11.09 -35.56
C ASN A 123 9.74 11.70 -34.93
N ALA A 124 8.84 12.28 -35.72
CA ALA A 124 7.56 12.79 -35.24
C ALA A 124 6.64 11.67 -34.72
N LEU A 125 6.58 10.54 -35.44
CA LEU A 125 5.82 9.35 -35.03
C LEU A 125 6.33 8.79 -33.71
N ASN A 126 7.65 8.59 -33.56
CA ASN A 126 8.26 8.11 -32.32
C ASN A 126 7.93 9.04 -31.12
N LYS A 127 7.98 10.36 -31.33
CA LYS A 127 7.60 11.34 -30.30
C LYS A 127 6.11 11.22 -29.93
N ALA A 128 5.23 11.11 -30.93
CA ALA A 128 3.79 10.93 -30.71
C ALA A 128 3.48 9.62 -29.97
N GLU A 129 4.14 8.52 -30.30
CA GLU A 129 4.00 7.24 -29.62
C GLU A 129 4.46 7.30 -28.16
N MET A 130 5.59 7.98 -27.89
CA MET A 130 6.05 8.22 -26.52
C MET A 130 5.04 9.04 -25.70
N LEU A 131 4.43 10.07 -26.30
CA LEU A 131 3.38 10.86 -25.67
C LEU A 131 2.12 10.02 -25.41
N CYS A 132 1.65 9.24 -26.38
CA CYS A 132 0.52 8.32 -26.23
C CYS A 132 0.76 7.29 -25.12
N SER A 133 1.97 6.72 -25.04
CA SER A 133 2.36 5.80 -23.97
C SER A 133 2.32 6.46 -22.59
N THR A 134 2.78 7.71 -22.51
CA THR A 134 2.75 8.51 -21.28
C THR A 134 1.32 8.84 -20.85
N LEU A 135 0.50 9.32 -21.78
CA LEU A 135 -0.92 9.62 -21.54
C LEU A 135 -1.70 8.37 -21.12
N LYS A 136 -1.45 7.22 -21.74
CA LYS A 136 -2.07 5.94 -21.36
C LYS A 136 -1.71 5.52 -19.94
N LYS A 137 -0.46 5.73 -19.51
CA LYS A 137 -0.04 5.49 -18.11
C LYS A 137 -0.71 6.46 -17.15
N GLN A 138 -0.80 7.75 -17.50
CA GLN A 138 -1.50 8.76 -16.69
C GLN A 138 -3.00 8.45 -16.57
N MET A 139 -3.66 8.02 -17.65
CA MET A 139 -5.07 7.65 -17.65
C MET A 139 -5.33 6.49 -16.69
N LYS A 140 -4.54 5.41 -16.76
CA LYS A 140 -4.63 4.29 -15.82
C LYS A 140 -4.41 4.70 -14.37
N PHE A 141 -3.44 5.59 -14.11
CA PHE A 141 -3.20 6.12 -12.77
C PHE A 141 -4.39 6.93 -12.24
N LEU A 142 -5.00 7.76 -13.09
CA LEU A 142 -6.18 8.56 -12.73
C LEU A 142 -7.41 7.68 -12.49
N GLU A 143 -7.64 6.66 -13.32
CA GLU A 143 -8.69 5.65 -13.13
C GLU A 143 -8.52 4.94 -11.78
N GLN A 144 -7.31 4.46 -11.47
CA GLN A 144 -7.02 3.84 -10.18
C GLN A 144 -7.30 4.80 -9.01
N ARG A 145 -6.88 6.07 -9.12
CA ARG A 145 -7.16 7.08 -8.09
C ARG A 145 -8.64 7.39 -7.92
N GLN A 146 -9.39 7.38 -9.01
CA GLN A 146 -10.85 7.56 -8.98
C GLN A 146 -11.52 6.41 -8.26
N ASP A 147 -11.12 5.16 -8.52
CA ASP A 147 -11.64 3.96 -7.87
C ASP A 147 -11.31 3.94 -6.37
N GLU A 148 -10.06 4.23 -6.00
CA GLU A 148 -9.64 4.36 -4.60
C GLU A 148 -10.47 5.44 -3.87
N THR A 149 -10.70 6.58 -4.52
CA THR A 149 -11.52 7.68 -3.97
C THR A 149 -12.99 7.27 -3.82
N LYS A 150 -13.53 6.50 -4.78
CA LYS A 150 -14.91 5.99 -4.74
C LYS A 150 -15.09 5.01 -3.57
N GLN A 151 -14.19 4.05 -3.43
CA GLN A 151 -14.21 3.08 -2.31
C GLN A 151 -14.10 3.78 -0.96
N ALA A 152 -13.18 4.74 -0.82
CA ALA A 152 -13.03 5.52 0.42
C ALA A 152 -14.29 6.32 0.76
N ARG A 153 -15.00 6.87 -0.24
CA ARG A 153 -16.28 7.57 -0.03
C ARG A 153 -17.40 6.62 0.40
N GLU A 154 -17.49 5.44 -0.21
CA GLU A 154 -18.47 4.41 0.16
C GLU A 154 -18.24 3.92 1.59
N GLU A 155 -16.99 3.70 1.98
CA GLU A 155 -16.64 3.34 3.36
C GLU A 155 -16.95 4.46 4.36
N ALA A 156 -16.58 5.70 4.04
CA ALA A 156 -16.89 6.85 4.88
C ALA A 156 -18.40 7.02 5.05
N HIS A 157 -19.19 6.82 3.99
CA HIS A 157 -20.64 6.84 4.05
C HIS A 157 -21.18 5.72 4.95
N ARG A 158 -20.70 4.48 4.76
CA ARG A 158 -21.09 3.32 5.59
C ARG A 158 -20.80 3.54 7.08
N LEU A 159 -19.61 4.04 7.41
CA LEU A 159 -19.23 4.33 8.79
C LEU A 159 -20.08 5.47 9.38
N LYS A 160 -20.37 6.51 8.60
CA LYS A 160 -21.25 7.60 9.03
C LYS A 160 -22.68 7.13 9.31
N CYS A 161 -23.23 6.25 8.46
CA CYS A 161 -24.53 5.62 8.71
C CYS A 161 -24.51 4.79 10.01
N LYS A 162 -23.49 3.96 10.22
CA LYS A 162 -23.34 3.16 11.45
C LYS A 162 -23.22 4.04 12.70
N MET A 163 -22.44 5.11 12.62
CA MET A 163 -22.27 6.08 13.72
C MET A 163 -23.62 6.73 14.07
N LYS A 164 -24.37 7.19 13.08
CA LYS A 164 -25.71 7.77 13.29
C LYS A 164 -26.66 6.78 13.96
N THR A 165 -26.66 5.51 13.54
CA THR A 165 -27.47 4.46 14.18
C THR A 165 -27.04 4.23 15.63
N MET A 166 -25.74 4.21 15.93
CA MET A 166 -25.25 4.08 17.30
C MET A 166 -25.66 5.26 18.19
N GLU A 167 -25.54 6.50 17.69
CA GLU A 167 -25.98 7.72 18.39
C GLU A 167 -27.50 7.70 18.67
N GLN A 168 -28.29 7.23 17.70
CA GLN A 168 -29.75 7.10 17.87
C GLN A 168 -30.13 6.05 18.91
N ILE A 169 -29.43 4.90 18.93
CA ILE A 169 -29.65 3.85 19.95
C ILE A 169 -29.24 4.37 21.34
N GLU A 170 -28.14 5.11 21.44
CA GLU A 170 -27.71 5.71 22.71
C GLU A 170 -28.75 6.70 23.25
N LEU A 171 -29.30 7.55 22.39
CA LEU A 171 -30.41 8.44 22.73
C LEU A 171 -31.63 7.65 23.21
N LEU A 172 -32.03 6.60 22.47
CA LEU A 172 -33.15 5.72 22.83
C LEU A 172 -33.00 5.08 24.22
N LEU A 173 -31.79 4.69 24.61
CA LEU A 173 -31.51 4.09 25.91
C LEU A 173 -31.57 5.09 27.07
N GLN A 174 -31.30 6.37 26.80
CA GLN A 174 -31.32 7.45 27.80
C GLN A 174 -32.67 8.19 27.88
N SER A 175 -33.49 8.08 26.83
CA SER A 175 -34.72 8.82 26.68
C SER A 175 -35.91 8.30 27.48
N GLN A 176 -36.85 9.20 27.77
CA GLN A 176 -38.14 8.87 28.37
C GLN A 176 -39.18 8.47 27.32
N ARG A 177 -40.29 7.86 27.75
CA ARG A 177 -41.35 7.37 26.84
C ARG A 177 -41.84 8.44 25.84
N SER A 178 -42.07 9.68 26.30
CA SER A 178 -42.56 10.77 25.44
C SER A 178 -41.58 11.14 24.33
N GLU A 179 -40.28 11.11 24.63
CA GLU A 179 -39.21 11.41 23.67
C GLU A 179 -39.05 10.27 22.65
N VAL A 180 -39.20 9.02 23.09
CA VAL A 180 -39.20 7.86 22.19
C VAL A 180 -40.43 7.90 21.26
N GLU A 181 -41.60 8.28 21.77
CA GLU A 181 -42.80 8.46 20.95
C GLU A 181 -42.61 9.58 19.91
N GLU A 182 -41.89 10.65 20.23
CA GLU A 182 -41.50 11.71 19.27
C GLU A 182 -40.51 11.19 18.23
N MET A 183 -39.48 10.47 18.65
CA MET A 183 -38.50 9.83 17.77
C MET A 183 -39.17 8.87 16.75
N ILE A 184 -40.17 8.12 17.20
CA ILE A 184 -40.95 7.23 16.33
C ILE A 184 -41.79 8.03 15.34
N ARG A 185 -42.39 9.16 15.75
CA ARG A 185 -43.11 10.05 14.83
C ARG A 185 -42.18 10.65 13.77
N ASP A 186 -41.00 11.10 14.17
CA ASP A 186 -40.00 11.70 13.28
C ASP A 186 -39.44 10.73 12.23
N MET A 187 -39.42 9.44 12.56
CA MET A 187 -39.00 8.38 11.65
C MET A 187 -40.01 8.15 10.50
N GLY A 188 -41.26 8.56 10.69
CA GLY A 188 -42.32 8.49 9.68
C GLY A 188 -42.79 7.06 9.39
N VAL A 189 -43.44 6.89 8.23
CA VAL A 189 -43.98 5.62 7.76
C VAL A 189 -43.26 5.14 6.51
N GLY A 190 -42.83 3.88 6.48
CA GLY A 190 -42.16 3.28 5.33
C GLY A 190 -41.27 2.10 5.72
N GLN A 191 -40.76 1.39 4.72
CA GLN A 191 -39.90 0.22 4.93
C GLN A 191 -38.65 0.55 5.78
N SER A 192 -38.03 1.71 5.52
CA SER A 192 -36.89 2.17 6.32
C SER A 192 -37.26 2.43 7.79
N ALA A 193 -38.47 2.92 8.06
CA ALA A 193 -38.93 3.15 9.43
C ALA A 193 -39.12 1.81 10.17
N VAL A 194 -39.70 0.81 9.49
CA VAL A 194 -39.87 -0.54 10.02
C VAL A 194 -38.51 -1.20 10.31
N GLU A 195 -37.54 -1.05 9.40
CA GLU A 195 -36.18 -1.58 9.60
C GLU A 195 -35.48 -0.93 10.81
N GLN A 196 -35.60 0.39 10.96
CA GLN A 196 -35.05 1.09 12.13
C GLN A 196 -35.75 0.69 13.44
N LEU A 197 -37.08 0.52 13.43
CA LEU A 197 -37.81 -0.03 14.58
C LEU A 197 -37.33 -1.44 14.94
N ALA A 198 -37.11 -2.31 13.95
CA ALA A 198 -36.58 -3.64 14.19
C ALA A 198 -35.18 -3.57 14.82
N VAL A 199 -34.31 -2.68 14.34
CA VAL A 199 -32.99 -2.41 14.94
C VAL A 199 -33.11 -1.96 16.39
N TYR A 200 -34.03 -1.04 16.70
CA TYR A 200 -34.28 -0.58 18.07
C TYR A 200 -34.82 -1.70 18.97
N CYS A 201 -35.81 -2.48 18.53
CA CYS A 201 -36.36 -3.59 19.30
C CYS A 201 -35.30 -4.65 19.61
N VAL A 202 -34.46 -5.02 18.63
CA VAL A 202 -33.36 -5.96 18.83
C VAL A 202 -32.33 -5.40 19.81
N SER A 203 -31.99 -4.10 19.68
CA SER A 203 -31.03 -3.44 20.57
C SER A 203 -31.53 -3.35 22.01
N LEU A 204 -32.78 -2.93 22.22
CA LEU A 204 -33.42 -2.88 23.53
C LEU A 204 -33.55 -4.26 24.18
N LYS A 205 -33.95 -5.28 23.41
CA LYS A 205 -34.02 -6.66 23.91
C LYS A 205 -32.64 -7.14 24.38
N LYS A 206 -31.60 -6.86 23.61
CA LYS A 206 -30.22 -7.23 23.95
C LYS A 206 -29.75 -6.53 25.22
N GLU A 207 -29.99 -5.22 25.34
CA GLU A 207 -29.64 -4.47 26.55
C GLU A 207 -30.44 -4.91 27.77
N TYR A 208 -31.72 -5.26 27.61
CA TYR A 208 -32.52 -5.82 28.69
C TYR A 208 -31.97 -7.15 29.21
N GLU A 209 -31.61 -8.09 28.32
CA GLU A 209 -31.01 -9.36 28.74
C GLU A 209 -29.65 -9.13 29.42
N ASN A 210 -28.83 -8.20 28.91
CA ASN A 210 -27.56 -7.81 29.57
C ASN A 210 -27.80 -7.27 30.98
N LEU A 211 -28.77 -6.36 31.16
CA LEU A 211 -29.13 -5.79 32.46
C LEU A 211 -29.72 -6.82 33.41
N LYS A 212 -30.51 -7.76 32.90
CA LYS A 212 -31.09 -8.86 33.67
C LYS A 212 -30.01 -9.78 34.23
N GLU A 213 -29.04 -10.17 33.41
CA GLU A 213 -27.89 -10.95 33.87
C GLU A 213 -27.00 -10.16 34.86
N ALA A 214 -26.75 -8.88 34.59
CA ALA A 214 -26.02 -8.00 35.51
C ALA A 214 -26.76 -7.84 36.87
N ARG A 215 -28.09 -7.72 36.85
CA ARG A 215 -28.92 -7.66 38.06
C ARG A 215 -28.87 -8.97 38.85
N LYS A 216 -28.91 -10.12 38.18
CA LYS A 216 -28.76 -11.42 38.83
C LYS A 216 -27.40 -11.54 39.52
N ALA A 217 -26.33 -11.20 38.81
CA ALA A 217 -24.96 -11.24 39.36
C ALA A 217 -24.75 -10.28 40.54
N THR A 218 -25.30 -9.07 40.47
CA THR A 218 -25.26 -8.10 41.58
C THR A 218 -26.12 -8.52 42.76
N GLY A 219 -27.28 -9.13 42.52
CA GLY A 219 -28.12 -9.73 43.57
C GLY A 219 -27.40 -10.85 44.32
N GLU A 220 -26.78 -11.79 43.60
CA GLU A 220 -25.99 -12.87 44.18
C GLU A 220 -24.80 -12.34 45.01
N LEU A 221 -24.14 -11.27 44.56
CA LEU A 221 -23.08 -10.61 45.32
C LEU A 221 -23.60 -9.93 46.59
N ALA A 222 -24.73 -9.23 46.50
CA ALA A 222 -25.36 -8.58 47.65
C ALA A 222 -25.77 -9.61 48.71
N ASP A 223 -26.27 -10.77 48.30
CA ASP A 223 -26.64 -11.84 49.22
C ASP A 223 -25.43 -12.50 49.88
N ARG A 224 -24.32 -12.67 49.15
CA ARG A 224 -23.03 -13.10 49.73
C ARG A 224 -22.55 -12.11 50.79
N LEU A 225 -22.50 -10.82 50.46
CA LEU A 225 -22.07 -9.77 51.39
C LEU A 225 -22.97 -9.66 52.62
N LYS A 226 -24.29 -9.84 52.48
CA LYS A 226 -25.21 -9.90 53.63
C LYS A 226 -24.91 -11.07 54.56
N LYS A 227 -24.66 -12.27 54.02
CA LYS A 227 -24.29 -13.46 54.81
C LYS A 227 -22.98 -13.22 55.57
N ASP A 228 -21.98 -12.65 54.89
CA ASP A 228 -20.69 -12.33 55.49
C ASP A 228 -20.82 -11.27 56.60
N LEU A 229 -21.68 -10.27 56.41
CA LEU A 229 -21.96 -9.24 57.41
C LEU A 229 -22.66 -9.82 58.64
N VAL A 230 -23.64 -10.72 58.46
CA VAL A 230 -24.33 -11.40 59.57
C VAL A 230 -23.36 -12.30 60.36
N SER A 231 -22.53 -13.08 59.65
CA SER A 231 -21.47 -13.91 60.25
C SER A 231 -20.44 -13.06 61.02
N SER A 232 -20.04 -11.93 60.46
CA SER A 232 -19.10 -11.01 61.12
C SER A 232 -19.73 -10.33 62.34
N ARG A 233 -21.02 -9.97 62.27
CA ARG A 233 -21.76 -9.37 63.39
C ARG A 233 -21.98 -10.37 64.53
N SER A 234 -22.28 -11.64 64.23
CA SER A 234 -22.41 -12.68 65.26
C SER A 234 -21.08 -12.95 65.95
N LYS A 235 -19.98 -13.02 65.20
CA LYS A 235 -18.61 -13.09 65.75
C LYS A 235 -18.30 -11.89 66.65
N LEU A 236 -18.58 -10.66 66.18
CA LEU A 236 -18.35 -9.44 66.97
C LEU A 236 -19.18 -9.44 68.27
N LYS A 237 -20.44 -9.85 68.22
CA LYS A 237 -21.30 -9.96 69.42
C LYS A 237 -20.72 -10.94 70.43
N THR A 238 -20.23 -12.09 69.96
CA THR A 238 -19.60 -13.13 70.79
C THR A 238 -18.33 -12.59 71.46
N LEU A 239 -17.45 -11.94 70.68
CA LEU A 239 -16.25 -11.30 71.21
C LEU A 239 -16.57 -10.17 72.21
N ASN A 240 -17.65 -9.41 72.00
CA ASN A 240 -18.04 -8.37 72.94
C ASN A 240 -18.54 -8.96 74.27
N THR A 241 -19.31 -10.05 74.22
CA THR A 241 -19.73 -10.75 75.45
C THR A 241 -18.55 -11.35 76.20
N GLU A 242 -17.57 -11.92 75.50
CA GLU A 242 -16.32 -12.41 76.09
C GLU A 242 -15.51 -11.27 76.72
N LEU A 243 -15.44 -10.11 76.05
CA LEU A 243 -14.75 -8.93 76.58
C LEU A 243 -15.43 -8.38 77.83
N ASP A 244 -16.76 -8.30 77.87
CA ASP A 244 -17.49 -7.82 79.04
C ASP A 244 -17.39 -8.79 80.22
N GLN A 245 -17.37 -10.10 79.94
CA GLN A 245 -17.09 -11.14 80.93
C GLN A 245 -15.67 -10.99 81.51
N ALA A 246 -14.66 -10.86 80.67
CA ALA A 246 -13.26 -10.64 81.10
C ALA A 246 -13.10 -9.34 81.93
N LYS A 247 -13.83 -8.28 81.60
CA LYS A 247 -13.84 -7.04 82.40
C LYS A 247 -14.51 -7.21 83.76
N LEU A 248 -15.54 -8.07 83.86
CA LEU A 248 -16.18 -8.39 85.13
C LEU A 248 -15.21 -9.16 86.03
N GLU A 249 -14.56 -10.18 85.47
CA GLU A 249 -13.54 -10.99 86.14
C GLU A 249 -12.36 -10.12 86.62
N LEU A 250 -11.87 -9.22 85.77
CA LEU A 250 -10.82 -8.27 86.14
C LEU A 250 -11.22 -7.36 87.30
N ARG A 251 -12.47 -6.88 87.34
CA ARG A 251 -12.99 -6.05 88.45
C ARG A 251 -13.17 -6.84 89.73
N SER A 252 -13.58 -8.11 89.64
CA SER A 252 -13.63 -9.02 90.79
C SER A 252 -12.23 -9.20 91.36
N ALA A 253 -11.28 -9.63 90.51
CA ALA A 253 -9.89 -9.82 90.89
C ALA A 253 -9.26 -8.55 91.48
N GLN A 254 -9.60 -7.36 90.95
CA GLN A 254 -9.13 -6.09 91.50
C GLN A 254 -9.70 -5.80 92.90
N LYS A 255 -10.98 -6.12 93.16
CA LYS A 255 -11.56 -5.97 94.51
C LYS A 255 -10.94 -6.96 95.49
N ASP A 256 -10.72 -8.19 95.04
CA ASP A 256 -10.06 -9.22 95.84
C ASP A 256 -8.64 -8.79 96.21
N LEU A 257 -7.89 -8.23 95.25
CA LEU A 257 -6.58 -7.64 95.49
C LEU A 257 -6.64 -6.45 96.46
N GLN A 258 -7.62 -5.55 96.34
CA GLN A 258 -7.78 -4.44 97.28
C GLN A 258 -8.12 -4.90 98.70
N SER A 259 -8.96 -5.93 98.83
CA SER A 259 -9.28 -6.55 100.12
C SER A 259 -8.03 -7.18 100.73
N ALA A 260 -7.25 -7.91 99.93
CA ALA A 260 -5.98 -8.48 100.36
C ALA A 260 -4.97 -7.39 100.76
N ASP A 261 -4.87 -6.28 100.01
CA ASP A 261 -4.02 -5.14 100.36
C ASP A 261 -4.45 -4.45 101.67
N GLN A 262 -5.76 -4.30 101.90
CA GLN A 262 -6.29 -3.77 103.15
C GLN A 262 -5.97 -4.70 104.33
N GLU A 263 -6.13 -6.02 104.12
CA GLU A 263 -5.77 -7.04 105.11
C GLU A 263 -4.27 -6.98 105.41
N ILE A 264 -3.40 -6.98 104.39
CA ILE A 264 -1.95 -6.83 104.52
C ILE A 264 -1.60 -5.54 105.28
N THR A 265 -2.27 -4.43 104.98
CA THR A 265 -2.03 -3.15 105.68
C THR A 265 -2.48 -3.21 107.14
N SER A 266 -3.60 -3.86 107.43
CA SER A 266 -4.09 -4.07 108.79
C SER A 266 -3.15 -4.98 109.59
N LEU A 267 -2.64 -6.04 108.96
CA LEU A 267 -1.66 -6.97 109.54
C LEU A 267 -0.32 -6.27 109.78
N ARG A 268 0.14 -5.42 108.85
CA ARG A 268 1.32 -4.57 109.04
C ARG A 268 1.15 -3.59 110.21
N LYS A 269 -0.02 -2.95 110.36
CA LYS A 269 -0.31 -2.08 111.52
C LYS A 269 -0.31 -2.87 112.83
N LYS A 270 -0.95 -4.04 112.86
CA LYS A 270 -0.92 -4.95 114.03
C LYS A 270 0.51 -5.37 114.36
N LEU A 271 1.30 -5.75 113.35
CA LEU A 271 2.73 -6.06 113.51
C LEU A 271 3.52 -4.87 114.05
N MET A 272 3.26 -3.65 113.57
CA MET A 272 3.92 -2.43 114.05
C MET A 272 3.59 -2.15 115.52
N ILE A 273 2.32 -2.32 115.93
CA ILE A 273 1.91 -2.16 117.33
C ILE A 273 2.58 -3.24 118.19
N LEU A 274 2.55 -4.50 117.75
CA LEU A 274 3.20 -5.61 118.46
C LEU A 274 4.72 -5.38 118.59
N GLN A 275 5.39 -4.93 117.52
CA GLN A 275 6.80 -4.55 117.55
C GLN A 275 7.05 -3.38 118.50
N GLY A 276 6.17 -2.36 118.52
CA GLY A 276 6.24 -1.25 119.47
C GLY A 276 6.07 -1.68 120.93
N THR A 277 5.15 -2.60 121.22
CA THR A 277 4.98 -3.19 122.55
C THR A 277 6.19 -4.00 122.99
N LEU A 278 6.82 -4.73 122.06
CA LEU A 278 8.05 -5.48 122.31
C LEU A 278 9.31 -4.60 122.43
N SER A 279 9.24 -3.33 122.02
CA SER A 279 10.35 -2.36 122.08
C SER A 279 10.39 -1.54 123.38
N LEU A 280 9.50 -1.79 124.34
CA LEU A 280 9.44 -1.06 125.61
C LEU A 280 10.46 -1.60 126.65
N PRO A 281 11.00 -0.75 127.55
CA PRO A 281 12.17 -1.05 128.39
C PRO A 281 11.99 -2.29 129.28
N PRO A 282 13.08 -3.00 129.64
CA PRO A 282 13.09 -4.42 130.03
C PRO A 282 12.26 -4.79 131.27
N ALA A 283 11.81 -3.82 132.06
CA ALA A 283 11.00 -4.07 133.27
C ALA A 283 9.57 -4.57 132.97
N THR A 284 9.02 -4.36 131.76
CA THR A 284 7.69 -4.85 131.38
C THR A 284 7.72 -6.10 130.51
N ASN A 285 8.90 -6.49 130.00
CA ASN A 285 9.03 -7.58 129.03
C ASN A 285 8.89 -8.97 129.67
N GLU A 286 9.24 -9.11 130.95
CA GLU A 286 9.00 -10.34 131.72
C GLU A 286 7.50 -10.61 131.95
N THR A 287 6.72 -9.56 132.24
CA THR A 287 5.27 -9.68 132.44
C THR A 287 4.56 -10.06 131.14
N VAL A 288 4.99 -9.48 130.02
CA VAL A 288 4.43 -9.80 128.68
C VAL A 288 4.83 -11.22 128.25
N SER A 289 6.08 -11.63 128.51
CA SER A 289 6.52 -13.00 128.23
C SER A 289 5.71 -14.03 129.02
N ARG A 290 5.43 -13.79 130.31
CA ARG A 290 4.57 -14.70 131.09
C ARG A 290 3.15 -14.83 130.54
N LEU A 291 2.54 -13.73 130.09
CA LEU A 291 1.19 -13.76 129.50
C LEU A 291 1.11 -14.48 128.14
N VAL A 292 2.19 -14.44 127.36
CA VAL A 292 2.30 -15.18 126.08
C VAL A 292 2.46 -16.68 126.31
N PHE A 293 3.17 -17.09 127.38
CA PHE A 293 3.36 -18.50 127.72
C PHE A 293 2.22 -19.13 128.55
N GLU A 294 1.40 -18.34 129.24
CA GLU A 294 0.26 -18.82 130.05
C GLU A 294 -1.09 -18.83 129.28
N SER A 295 -1.15 -18.34 128.04
CA SER A 295 -2.37 -18.47 127.21
C SER A 295 -2.49 -19.86 126.60
N PRO A 296 -3.58 -20.61 126.88
CA PRO A 296 -3.78 -21.95 126.38
C PRO A 296 -4.20 -21.92 124.90
N ALA A 297 -3.22 -21.98 124.00
CA ALA A 297 -3.45 -22.34 122.60
C ALA A 297 -2.92 -23.76 122.36
N PRO A 298 -3.81 -24.76 122.22
CA PRO A 298 -3.39 -25.95 121.46
C PRO A 298 -4.47 -26.59 120.56
N VAL A 299 -4.07 -26.78 119.30
CA VAL A 299 -4.25 -28.01 118.51
C VAL A 299 -5.67 -28.32 117.96
N GLU A 300 -6.13 -27.51 117.00
CA GLU A 300 -6.95 -27.99 115.87
C GLU A 300 -6.46 -27.37 114.54
N MET A 301 -5.17 -27.55 114.25
CA MET A 301 -4.66 -27.40 112.88
C MET A 301 -4.52 -28.79 112.26
N MET A 302 -5.59 -29.29 111.63
CA MET A 302 -5.52 -30.50 110.82
C MET A 302 -6.05 -30.19 109.41
N ASN A 303 -5.08 -29.88 108.55
CA ASN A 303 -5.02 -30.00 107.09
C ASN A 303 -6.13 -29.30 106.26
N PRO A 304 -5.79 -28.28 105.44
CA PRO A 304 -6.66 -27.85 104.35
C PRO A 304 -6.87 -29.05 103.43
N ARG A 305 -8.13 -29.51 103.32
CA ARG A 305 -8.51 -30.48 102.29
C ARG A 305 -8.37 -29.79 100.94
N LEU A 306 -7.24 -30.02 100.27
CA LEU A 306 -7.12 -29.75 98.85
C LEU A 306 -8.07 -30.71 98.15
N HIS A 307 -9.25 -30.22 97.77
CA HIS A 307 -10.18 -30.95 96.93
C HIS A 307 -9.57 -31.12 95.54
N GLN A 308 -9.29 -32.38 95.19
CA GLN A 308 -8.92 -32.81 93.85
C GLN A 308 -10.15 -32.71 92.92
N PRO A 309 -10.05 -32.12 91.71
CA PRO A 309 -11.19 -31.95 90.80
C PRO A 309 -11.74 -33.30 90.30
N PRO A 310 -13.06 -33.42 89.99
CA PRO A 310 -13.69 -34.69 89.61
C PRO A 310 -13.32 -35.24 88.22
N PHE A 311 -12.33 -34.69 87.54
CA PHE A 311 -11.83 -35.17 86.24
C PHE A 311 -10.32 -34.99 86.21
N GLY A 312 -9.62 -35.99 86.76
CA GLY A 312 -8.17 -36.13 86.66
C GLY A 312 -7.80 -36.86 85.36
N ASP A 313 -7.35 -36.09 84.37
CA ASP A 313 -6.17 -36.50 83.62
C ASP A 313 -4.97 -35.89 84.37
N GLU A 314 -4.01 -36.75 84.74
CA GLU A 314 -2.76 -36.36 85.39
C GLU A 314 -2.04 -35.30 84.52
N ILE A 315 -2.08 -34.04 84.94
CA ILE A 315 -1.23 -33.00 84.36
C ILE A 315 0.17 -33.23 84.95
N ASP A 316 1.00 -33.97 84.23
CA ASP A 316 2.41 -34.13 84.53
C ASP A 316 3.13 -32.77 84.39
N LEU A 317 3.30 -32.06 85.50
CA LEU A 317 4.01 -30.78 85.55
C LEU A 317 5.53 -30.91 85.31
N ASN A 318 6.05 -32.13 85.09
CA ASN A 318 7.40 -32.40 84.62
C ASN A 318 7.48 -32.77 83.12
N THR A 319 6.37 -32.72 82.36
CA THR A 319 6.46 -32.83 80.90
C THR A 319 7.08 -31.57 80.31
N THR A 320 8.38 -31.68 80.04
CA THR A 320 9.13 -30.72 79.22
C THR A 320 8.65 -30.88 77.78
N PHE A 321 7.61 -30.14 77.39
CA PHE A 321 7.19 -30.08 76.00
C PHE A 321 8.16 -29.17 75.23
N ASP A 322 9.20 -29.81 74.68
CA ASP A 322 10.06 -29.24 73.65
C ASP A 322 9.27 -29.11 72.34
N VAL A 323 8.37 -28.12 72.29
CA VAL A 323 7.59 -27.81 71.08
C VAL A 323 8.49 -27.03 70.14
N ASN A 324 9.15 -27.78 69.26
CA ASN A 324 9.81 -27.27 68.07
C ASN A 324 8.88 -26.29 67.35
N THR A 325 9.20 -25.00 67.44
CA THR A 325 8.52 -23.96 66.68
C THR A 325 8.77 -24.25 65.20
N PRO A 326 7.75 -24.47 64.36
CA PRO A 326 7.98 -24.81 62.96
C PRO A 326 8.73 -23.66 62.29
N PRO A 327 9.77 -23.95 61.48
CA PRO A 327 10.53 -22.90 60.82
C PRO A 327 9.59 -22.06 59.96
N THR A 328 9.83 -20.75 59.97
CA THR A 328 9.24 -19.77 59.06
C THR A 328 9.40 -20.25 57.62
N GLN A 329 8.41 -20.98 57.11
CA GLN A 329 8.32 -21.26 55.69
C GLN A 329 7.99 -19.93 55.00
N THR A 330 9.06 -19.34 54.48
CA THR A 330 9.07 -18.51 53.29
C THR A 330 8.28 -19.20 52.18
N SER A 331 6.98 -18.98 52.16
CA SER A 331 6.10 -19.32 51.04
C SER A 331 5.58 -18.00 50.48
N GLY A 332 5.91 -17.79 49.21
CA GLY A 332 5.92 -16.49 48.54
C GLY A 332 4.65 -15.66 48.72
N SER A 333 4.89 -14.38 48.95
CA SER A 333 3.95 -13.28 48.72
C SER A 333 3.22 -13.46 47.38
N GLN A 334 2.02 -14.04 47.44
CA GLN A 334 0.91 -13.62 46.60
C GLN A 334 0.08 -12.63 47.42
N HIS A 335 0.67 -11.45 47.68
CA HIS A 335 -0.12 -10.30 48.05
C HIS A 335 -0.99 -9.88 46.86
N CYS A 336 -2.22 -10.35 46.94
CA CYS A 336 -3.38 -9.91 46.21
C CYS A 336 -3.51 -8.38 46.35
N LEU A 337 -3.25 -7.64 45.27
CA LEU A 337 -3.61 -6.24 45.09
C LEU A 337 -5.05 -6.19 44.56
N PRO A 338 -6.03 -5.60 45.28
CA PRO A 338 -7.31 -5.30 44.68
C PRO A 338 -7.21 -3.92 44.00
N LYS A 339 -6.85 -3.88 42.72
CA LYS A 339 -7.02 -2.68 41.88
C LYS A 339 -7.50 -3.04 40.48
N LYS A 340 -8.81 -2.81 40.29
CA LYS A 340 -9.55 -2.62 39.03
C LYS A 340 -9.69 -3.84 38.11
N LEU A 341 -10.85 -4.50 38.25
CA LEU A 341 -11.49 -5.27 37.18
C LEU A 341 -11.86 -4.31 36.03
N CYS A 342 -11.11 -4.38 34.93
CA CYS A 342 -11.56 -4.01 33.59
C CYS A 342 -11.72 -5.32 32.83
N LEU A 343 -12.95 -5.58 32.36
CA LEU A 343 -13.30 -6.81 31.66
C LEU A 343 -12.67 -6.82 30.26
N GLU A 344 -11.91 -7.88 29.99
CA GLU A 344 -11.26 -8.21 28.74
C GLU A 344 -12.13 -9.19 27.92
N ARG A 345 -12.39 -8.90 26.63
CA ARG A 345 -12.57 -9.85 25.50
C ARG A 345 -12.97 -9.07 24.23
N ALA A 346 -12.40 -9.26 23.04
CA ALA A 346 -11.48 -10.27 22.54
C ALA A 346 -10.61 -9.65 21.42
N ARG A 347 -9.30 -9.89 21.46
CA ARG A 347 -8.39 -9.73 20.31
C ARG A 347 -8.39 -11.02 19.52
N SER A 348 -8.63 -10.91 18.21
CA SER A 348 -8.45 -11.99 17.24
C SER A 348 -6.95 -12.30 17.04
N PRO A 349 -6.58 -13.57 16.75
CA PRO A 349 -5.19 -13.95 16.55
C PRO A 349 -4.77 -13.67 15.10
N MET A 350 -3.86 -12.72 14.90
CA MET A 350 -3.09 -12.60 13.66
C MET A 350 -1.91 -13.57 13.75
N GLN A 351 -1.93 -14.59 12.89
CA GLN A 351 -0.90 -15.61 12.78
C GLN A 351 0.46 -14.98 12.40
N ASN A 352 1.47 -15.46 13.11
CA ASN A 352 2.88 -15.36 12.78
C ASN A 352 3.14 -15.76 11.32
N VAL A 353 3.64 -14.82 10.51
CA VAL A 353 4.47 -15.16 9.35
C VAL A 353 5.88 -14.64 9.62
N LEU A 354 6.73 -15.63 9.79
CA LEU A 354 8.13 -15.60 10.15
C LEU A 354 8.99 -14.94 9.06
N LYS A 355 9.87 -14.04 9.51
CA LYS A 355 11.21 -13.73 9.00
C LYS A 355 11.64 -14.51 7.75
N LYS A 356 11.90 -13.80 6.65
CA LYS A 356 13.00 -14.10 5.72
C LYS A 356 13.49 -12.83 5.03
N VAL A 357 14.48 -12.21 5.66
CA VAL A 357 15.40 -11.27 5.01
C VAL A 357 16.31 -12.12 4.12
N HIS A 358 16.16 -12.03 2.80
CA HIS A 358 17.19 -12.46 1.86
C HIS A 358 17.93 -11.24 1.32
N LYS A 359 19.18 -11.17 1.75
CA LYS A 359 20.27 -10.31 1.36
C LYS A 359 20.88 -10.87 0.07
N VAL A 360 20.81 -10.13 -1.04
CA VAL A 360 21.57 -10.35 -2.30
C VAL A 360 21.78 -8.96 -2.92
N SER A 361 22.84 -8.25 -2.50
CA SER A 361 24.12 -8.05 -3.21
C SER A 361 24.04 -7.16 -4.47
N LYS A 362 24.63 -5.95 -4.34
CA LYS A 362 25.14 -5.06 -5.40
C LYS A 362 26.01 -5.83 -6.42
N PRO A 363 26.14 -5.34 -7.68
CA PRO A 363 27.21 -4.39 -8.03
C PRO A 363 26.64 -3.18 -8.82
N GLU A 364 26.92 -1.93 -8.48
CA GLU A 364 28.14 -1.21 -8.88
C GLU A 364 28.52 -1.41 -10.35
N SER A 365 27.97 -0.55 -11.20
CA SER A 365 28.59 -0.16 -12.48
C SER A 365 28.51 1.36 -12.60
N GLN A 366 29.65 1.97 -12.31
CA GLN A 366 30.00 3.33 -12.65
C GLN A 366 29.97 3.46 -14.18
N LEU A 367 29.17 4.38 -14.72
CA LEU A 367 29.39 4.94 -16.04
C LEU A 367 29.11 6.45 -15.96
N SER A 368 30.16 7.17 -15.57
CA SER A 368 30.32 8.59 -15.86
C SER A 368 30.68 8.74 -17.34
N LEU A 369 29.72 9.17 -18.16
CA LEU A 369 29.97 9.96 -19.38
C LEU A 369 28.94 11.10 -19.31
N GLY A 370 29.36 12.36 -19.23
CA GLY A 370 30.05 13.02 -20.32
C GLY A 370 28.98 13.79 -21.09
N GLY A 371 28.91 15.09 -20.83
CA GLY A 371 27.72 15.90 -21.08
C GLY A 371 27.36 16.15 -22.54
N GLN A 372 26.10 16.51 -22.74
CA GLN A 372 25.75 17.56 -23.69
C GLN A 372 24.43 18.20 -23.25
N ARG A 373 24.49 19.48 -22.89
CA ARG A 373 23.29 20.32 -22.76
C ARG A 373 22.83 20.64 -24.18
N CYS A 374 21.81 19.95 -24.66
CA CYS A 374 21.02 20.44 -25.78
C CYS A 374 19.88 21.29 -25.21
N VAL A 375 20.14 22.60 -25.20
CA VAL A 375 19.12 23.63 -25.17
C VAL A 375 18.39 23.53 -26.51
N GLY A 376 17.20 22.93 -26.50
CA GLY A 376 16.28 22.95 -27.63
C GLY A 376 14.96 23.52 -27.13
N GLU A 377 14.62 24.71 -27.60
CA GLU A 377 13.31 25.34 -27.42
C GLU A 377 12.23 24.34 -27.85
N LEU A 378 11.46 23.88 -26.86
CA LEU A 378 10.28 23.08 -27.11
C LEU A 378 9.15 24.07 -27.34
N ASP A 379 8.87 24.29 -28.63
CA ASP A 379 7.69 24.91 -29.23
C ASP A 379 6.56 25.27 -28.22
N GLU A 380 6.45 26.57 -27.91
CA GLU A 380 5.46 27.12 -26.98
C GLU A 380 4.00 26.88 -27.44
N GLU A 381 3.80 26.45 -28.69
CA GLU A 381 2.47 26.21 -29.27
C GLU A 381 1.82 24.90 -28.77
N LEU A 382 2.60 23.86 -28.44
CA LEU A 382 2.07 22.61 -27.85
C LEU A 382 1.74 22.71 -26.35
N ALA A 383 2.29 23.70 -25.65
CA ALA A 383 2.05 23.91 -24.22
C ALA A 383 0.64 24.44 -23.92
N GLY A 384 -0.05 24.99 -24.94
CA GLY A 384 -1.44 25.47 -24.85
C GLY A 384 -2.50 24.38 -24.90
N ALA A 385 -2.16 23.18 -25.38
CA ALA A 385 -3.10 22.07 -25.58
C ALA A 385 -3.36 21.23 -24.32
N PHE A 386 -2.60 21.43 -23.24
CA PHE A 386 -2.69 20.63 -22.03
C PHE A 386 -3.54 21.30 -20.95
N PRO A 387 -4.49 20.55 -20.33
CA PRO A 387 -5.19 20.99 -19.14
C PRO A 387 -4.25 21.52 -18.04
N LEU A 388 -4.67 22.57 -17.32
CA LEU A 388 -3.84 23.33 -16.35
C LEU A 388 -3.06 22.47 -15.34
N PHE A 389 -3.58 21.31 -14.95
CA PHE A 389 -2.90 20.42 -14.02
C PHE A 389 -1.64 19.77 -14.61
N ILE A 390 -1.59 19.57 -15.93
CA ILE A 390 -0.42 19.05 -16.65
C ILE A 390 0.62 20.15 -16.84
N ARG A 391 0.18 21.37 -17.18
CA ARG A 391 1.04 22.57 -17.27
C ARG A 391 1.81 22.81 -15.95
N ASN A 392 1.13 22.62 -14.81
CA ASN A 392 1.74 22.79 -13.49
C ASN A 392 2.69 21.66 -13.09
N ALA A 393 2.50 20.44 -13.61
CA ALA A 393 3.41 19.32 -13.38
C ALA A 393 4.71 19.45 -14.19
N VAL A 394 4.65 20.04 -15.39
CA VAL A 394 5.82 20.27 -16.28
C VAL A 394 6.59 21.54 -15.89
N LEU A 395 5.93 22.56 -15.36
CA LEU A 395 6.56 23.80 -14.86
C LEU A 395 7.05 23.71 -13.40
N GLY A 396 6.62 22.70 -12.63
CA GLY A 396 6.98 22.52 -11.22
C GLY A 396 8.44 22.11 -10.94
N GLN A 397 9.28 22.00 -11.98
CA GLN A 397 10.69 21.58 -11.89
C GLN A 397 11.70 22.68 -12.24
N LYS A 398 11.26 23.94 -12.47
CA LYS A 398 12.16 25.06 -12.77
C LYS A 398 11.81 26.29 -11.93
N GLN A 399 12.57 26.51 -10.84
CA GLN A 399 13.36 27.74 -10.58
C GLN A 399 13.73 27.84 -9.09
N PRO A 400 15.04 27.76 -8.73
CA PRO A 400 15.54 28.25 -7.46
C PRO A 400 15.88 29.74 -7.64
N ASN A 401 14.96 30.65 -7.31
CA ASN A 401 15.31 32.07 -7.27
C ASN A 401 15.44 32.57 -5.83
N ARG A 402 16.70 32.89 -5.52
CA ARG A 402 17.20 33.57 -4.34
C ARG A 402 16.44 34.87 -4.10
N THR A 403 15.91 35.02 -2.89
CA THR A 403 15.85 36.30 -2.19
C THR A 403 16.09 36.05 -0.70
N THR A 404 17.29 36.48 -0.29
CA THR A 404 17.81 36.76 1.05
C THR A 404 16.81 36.68 2.21
N ALA A 405 16.84 35.58 2.97
CA ALA A 405 16.30 35.50 4.32
C ALA A 405 17.17 34.55 5.16
N GLU A 406 18.02 35.16 5.98
CA GLU A 406 18.81 34.66 7.11
C GLU A 406 18.91 33.12 7.32
N SER A 407 20.09 32.57 7.03
CA SER A 407 20.49 31.24 7.49
C SER A 407 20.72 31.25 9.01
N ARG A 408 19.73 30.79 9.79
CA ARG A 408 19.96 30.42 11.20
C ARG A 408 20.38 28.96 11.27
N CYS A 409 21.69 28.74 11.32
CA CYS A 409 22.28 27.44 11.65
C CYS A 409 21.96 27.14 13.14
N SER A 410 21.05 26.21 13.40
CA SER A 410 20.72 25.77 14.77
C SER A 410 21.75 24.77 15.26
N THR A 411 22.55 25.16 16.26
CA THR A 411 23.52 24.31 16.95
C THR A 411 22.81 23.40 17.96
N ASP A 412 22.05 22.43 17.47
CA ASP A 412 21.30 21.50 18.31
C ASP A 412 22.17 20.31 18.79
N VAL A 413 22.30 20.16 20.11
CA VAL A 413 23.07 19.08 20.74
C VAL A 413 22.17 17.86 20.97
N VAL A 414 22.52 16.72 20.35
CA VAL A 414 21.84 15.43 20.54
C VAL A 414 22.27 14.80 21.87
N ARG A 415 21.35 14.52 22.78
CA ARG A 415 21.60 13.74 24.02
C ARG A 415 20.87 12.40 24.00
N ILE A 416 21.45 11.41 24.68
CA ILE A 416 20.85 10.09 24.92
C ILE A 416 20.25 10.09 26.33
N GLY A 417 18.96 9.83 26.47
CA GLY A 417 18.29 9.77 27.77
C GLY A 417 17.27 8.63 27.86
N PHE A 418 16.81 8.37 29.08
CA PHE A 418 15.85 7.31 29.37
C PHE A 418 14.44 7.77 28.96
N ASP A 419 13.73 6.94 28.17
CA ASP A 419 12.46 7.30 27.52
C ASP A 419 11.20 6.95 28.34
N GLY A 420 11.38 6.48 29.58
CA GLY A 420 10.25 6.10 30.46
C GLY A 420 9.53 4.82 30.05
N LEU A 421 9.96 4.13 28.98
CA LEU A 421 9.41 2.85 28.50
C LEU A 421 10.44 1.71 28.59
N GLY A 422 11.48 1.89 29.41
CA GLY A 422 12.53 0.89 29.59
C GLY A 422 13.66 0.95 28.54
N GLY A 423 13.76 2.02 27.75
CA GLY A 423 14.80 2.24 26.74
C GLY A 423 15.62 3.52 26.93
N ARG A 424 16.80 3.56 26.29
CA ARG A 424 17.59 4.79 26.10
C ARG A 424 17.47 5.23 24.64
N THR A 425 16.86 6.39 24.40
CA THR A 425 16.59 6.91 23.05
C THR A 425 17.27 8.28 22.87
N LYS A 426 17.74 8.58 21.65
CA LYS A 426 18.38 9.88 21.32
C LYS A 426 17.30 10.93 21.05
N PHE A 427 17.37 12.08 21.72
CA PHE A 427 16.49 13.22 21.43
C PHE A 427 17.27 14.52 21.33
N ILE A 428 16.71 15.46 20.57
CA ILE A 428 17.21 16.84 20.45
C ILE A 428 16.57 17.62 21.57
N GLN A 429 17.36 18.21 22.47
CA GLN A 429 16.87 19.05 23.57
C GLN A 429 16.81 20.50 23.09
N PRO A 430 15.61 21.10 22.90
CA PRO A 430 15.49 22.49 22.50
C PRO A 430 16.03 23.39 23.62
N ARG A 431 16.91 24.34 23.28
CA ARG A 431 17.56 25.27 24.22
C ARG A 431 16.65 26.36 24.78
N ASP A 432 15.39 26.42 24.38
CA ASP A 432 14.48 27.47 24.83
C ASP A 432 13.10 26.91 25.15
N THR A 433 12.83 26.72 26.44
CA THR A 433 11.55 26.23 26.97
C THR A 433 10.47 27.31 27.03
N THR A 434 10.72 28.51 26.49
CA THR A 434 9.80 29.66 26.62
C THR A 434 9.05 30.05 25.35
N ILE A 435 9.22 29.33 24.23
CA ILE A 435 8.64 29.72 22.94
C ILE A 435 7.86 28.56 22.30
N ILE A 436 6.71 28.22 22.89
CA ILE A 436 5.64 27.50 22.16
C ILE A 436 4.61 28.56 21.79
N ARG A 437 4.72 29.17 20.60
CA ARG A 437 3.70 30.06 20.06
C ARG A 437 2.62 29.24 19.34
N PRO A 438 1.36 29.21 19.81
CA PRO A 438 0.27 28.60 19.07
C PRO A 438 -0.01 29.42 17.80
N VAL A 439 -0.19 28.73 16.68
CA VAL A 439 -0.60 29.32 15.39
C VAL A 439 -1.97 30.01 15.57
N PRO A 440 -2.16 31.27 15.14
CA PRO A 440 -3.43 31.97 15.31
C PRO A 440 -4.51 31.34 14.41
N VAL A 441 -5.54 30.77 15.04
CA VAL A 441 -6.76 30.29 14.37
C VAL A 441 -7.58 31.51 13.95
N LYS A 442 -7.71 31.73 12.64
CA LYS A 442 -8.57 32.78 12.07
C LYS A 442 -10.04 32.52 12.42
N SER A 443 -10.65 33.37 13.23
CA SER A 443 -12.10 33.44 13.42
C SER A 443 -12.76 34.04 12.17
N LYS A 444 -13.52 33.24 11.41
CA LYS A 444 -14.41 33.76 10.36
C LYS A 444 -15.73 34.19 10.99
N ALA A 445 -16.02 35.49 10.86
CA ALA A 445 -17.24 36.15 11.30
C ALA A 445 -18.49 35.63 10.57
N LYS A 446 -19.58 35.49 11.32
CA LYS A 446 -20.94 35.26 10.82
C LYS A 446 -21.44 36.52 10.11
N SER A 447 -21.74 36.43 8.81
CA SER A 447 -22.59 37.40 8.12
C SER A 447 -23.91 36.73 7.74
N LYS A 448 -25.00 37.31 8.24
CA LYS A 448 -26.39 36.99 7.91
C LYS A 448 -26.71 37.61 6.55
N GLN A 449 -27.18 36.82 5.57
CA GLN A 449 -27.90 37.41 4.44
C GLN A 449 -29.02 36.51 3.90
N LYS A 450 -30.23 36.91 4.33
CA LYS A 450 -31.52 36.99 3.61
C LYS A 450 -31.70 36.18 2.31
N VAL A 451 -32.61 35.22 2.43
CA VAL A 451 -33.54 34.63 1.44
C VAL A 451 -33.67 35.41 0.12
N ARG A 452 -33.43 34.72 -1.00
CA ARG A 452 -34.19 34.88 -2.24
C ARG A 452 -34.25 33.56 -3.00
N ILE A 453 -35.47 33.03 -3.05
CA ILE A 453 -35.90 31.90 -3.86
C ILE A 453 -35.70 32.26 -5.34
N LYS A 454 -34.95 31.44 -6.07
CA LYS A 454 -34.97 31.39 -7.54
C LYS A 454 -34.92 29.95 -8.00
N THR A 455 -36.09 29.52 -8.45
CA THR A 455 -36.38 28.39 -9.33
C THR A 455 -35.48 28.45 -10.57
N VAL A 456 -34.70 27.40 -10.85
CA VAL A 456 -34.16 27.17 -12.19
C VAL A 456 -34.25 25.68 -12.53
N SER A 457 -34.77 25.47 -13.73
CA SER A 457 -35.18 24.23 -14.36
C SER A 457 -34.04 23.32 -14.74
N SER A 458 -34.38 22.03 -14.79
CA SER A 458 -33.80 20.94 -15.58
C SER A 458 -32.85 21.37 -16.71
N ALA A 459 -31.60 20.92 -16.63
CA ALA A 459 -30.73 20.77 -17.78
C ALA A 459 -30.19 19.33 -17.79
N SER A 460 -30.83 18.52 -18.63
CA SER A 460 -30.37 17.22 -19.09
C SER A 460 -28.97 17.33 -19.67
N GLN A 461 -27.97 16.74 -19.00
CA GLN A 461 -26.66 16.51 -19.61
C GLN A 461 -26.70 15.18 -20.40
N PRO A 462 -26.29 15.17 -21.68
CA PRO A 462 -26.32 13.98 -22.49
C PRO A 462 -25.21 13.02 -22.05
N LYS A 463 -25.58 11.75 -21.85
CA LYS A 463 -24.62 10.66 -21.66
C LYS A 463 -23.97 10.32 -23.00
N LEU A 464 -22.72 9.85 -22.94
CA LEU A 464 -21.81 9.54 -24.05
C LEU A 464 -22.31 8.51 -25.08
N ASP A 465 -23.51 7.96 -24.95
CA ASP A 465 -24.07 6.96 -25.87
C ASP A 465 -24.81 7.56 -27.09
N THR A 466 -24.94 8.89 -27.19
CA THR A 466 -25.69 9.56 -28.28
C THR A 466 -24.87 9.87 -29.54
N PHE A 467 -23.61 9.43 -29.65
CA PHE A 467 -22.71 9.80 -30.77
C PHE A 467 -22.42 8.68 -31.79
N LEU A 468 -23.14 7.54 -31.77
CA LEU A 468 -22.83 6.38 -32.62
C LEU A 468 -23.91 5.96 -33.64
N CYS A 469 -24.87 6.83 -33.97
CA CYS A 469 -25.79 6.63 -35.09
C CYS A 469 -26.05 7.95 -35.84
N GLN A 470 -25.17 8.29 -36.79
CA GLN A 470 -25.49 9.11 -37.96
C GLN A 470 -24.47 8.86 -39.08
#